data_AF-A0A812Z4G4-F1
#
_entry.id   AF-A0A812Z4G4-F1
#
_cell.length_a   1.000
_cell.length_b   1.000
_cell.length_c   1.000
_cell.angle_alpha   90.00
_cell.angle_beta   90.00
_cell.angle_gamma   90.00
#
_symmetry.space_group_name_H-M   'P 1'
#
loop_
_entity.id
_entity.type
_entity.pdbx_description
1 polymer ?
#
loop_
_entity_poly.entity_id
_entity_poly.type
_entity_poly.pdbx_seq_one_letter_code
_entity_poly.pdbx_strand_id
1 'polypeptide(L)'
;MANVDRRIAPTTYPVLLGRDRSTKSEFAGEVQAAGVRASTTQRDETPVPEEPSRQAASPPQQVLDVLLSKEEALSLQSELMEAFSAPAFQKQLHELGRLHGVGTDGCRALVLKLVRSKQVEIISRFGLQSSQAGIEGMLSAFKSLETDPDIQVNNMAMKELLCLSEMPFPTPVPEVRMVVQRPSTKHRVMDVLRVQLIEFSKATFQLEVEELKRQAKVSDAAGGFYHLPGRADLALIVQQVLLPQYGFAGSKEGVQDMIQHCARKCQDPDVASLLDRVNDRLGMSAAACDRFRDLLGYPAE
;
A
#
# COMPACT_ATOMS: atom_id res chain seq x y z
N MET A 1 -5.66 -22.41 30.88
CA MET A 1 -4.85 -22.25 29.66
C MET A 1 -5.56 -21.24 28.78
N ALA A 2 -5.08 -19.99 28.78
CA ALA A 2 -5.76 -18.87 28.12
C ALA A 2 -5.37 -18.83 26.64
N ASN A 3 -6.38 -18.88 25.77
CA ASN A 3 -6.26 -18.88 24.32
C ASN A 3 -6.21 -17.41 23.86
N VAL A 4 -5.04 -16.94 23.42
CA VAL A 4 -4.87 -15.57 22.92
C VAL A 4 -4.95 -15.59 21.40
N ASP A 5 -6.17 -15.35 20.90
CA ASP A 5 -6.50 -15.25 19.48
C ASP A 5 -6.12 -13.84 18.98
N ARG A 6 -4.93 -13.69 18.37
CA ARG A 6 -4.48 -12.44 17.74
C ARG A 6 -4.64 -12.55 16.22
N ARG A 7 -5.78 -12.06 15.72
CA ARG A 7 -6.00 -11.82 14.29
C ARG A 7 -5.15 -10.63 13.84
N ILE A 8 -4.17 -10.86 12.97
CA ILE A 8 -3.47 -9.80 12.24
C ILE A 8 -4.28 -9.54 10.96
N ALA A 9 -4.91 -8.38 10.87
CA ALA A 9 -5.63 -7.93 9.68
C ALA A 9 -4.62 -7.52 8.59
N PRO A 10 -4.93 -7.75 7.29
CA PRO A 10 -4.10 -7.27 6.19
C PRO A 10 -4.01 -5.74 6.23
N THR A 11 -2.79 -5.22 6.28
CA THR A 11 -2.45 -3.80 6.31
C THR A 11 -2.83 -3.13 4.98
N THR A 12 -4.12 -2.91 4.77
CA THR A 12 -4.62 -2.10 3.67
C THR A 12 -4.55 -0.65 4.14
N TYR A 13 -3.60 0.12 3.63
CA TYR A 13 -3.50 1.54 3.95
C TYR A 13 -4.80 2.23 3.54
N PRO A 14 -5.55 2.86 4.46
CA PRO A 14 -6.63 3.76 4.06
C PRO A 14 -5.99 4.87 3.23
N VAL A 15 -6.52 5.03 2.02
CA VAL A 15 -6.19 6.00 0.98
C VAL A 15 -5.66 7.31 1.62
N LEU A 16 -4.32 7.46 1.64
CA LEU A 16 -3.60 8.63 2.18
C LEU A 16 -3.95 9.94 1.46
N LEU A 17 -4.75 9.87 0.39
CA LEU A 17 -5.24 11.00 -0.42
C LEU A 17 -6.78 11.09 -0.46
N GLY A 18 -7.48 10.55 0.55
CA GLY A 18 -8.90 10.84 0.76
C GLY A 18 -9.83 9.65 0.58
N ARG A 19 -10.06 8.92 1.68
CA ARG A 19 -11.38 8.32 1.96
C ARG A 19 -11.50 8.00 3.44
N ASP A 20 -11.77 9.02 4.26
CA ASP A 20 -12.27 8.78 5.61
C ASP A 20 -13.73 8.33 5.52
N ARG A 21 -14.00 7.07 5.91
CA ARG A 21 -15.35 6.67 6.30
C ARG A 21 -15.60 7.29 7.67
N SER A 22 -16.36 8.38 7.68
CA SER A 22 -16.85 9.03 8.89
C SER A 22 -17.65 8.03 9.75
N THR A 23 -17.02 7.47 10.77
CA THR A 23 -17.71 6.88 11.91
C THR A 23 -17.84 7.98 12.97
N LYS A 24 -19.01 8.60 13.03
CA LYS A 24 -19.45 9.35 14.22
C LYS A 24 -19.36 8.42 15.42
N SER A 25 -18.45 8.71 16.34
CA SER A 25 -18.41 8.12 17.67
C SER A 25 -18.59 9.25 18.66
N GLU A 26 -19.85 9.49 19.06
CA GLU A 26 -20.16 10.18 20.30
C GLU A 26 -19.64 9.31 21.46
N PHE A 27 -18.69 9.84 22.23
CA PHE A 27 -18.40 9.35 23.57
C PHE A 27 -18.52 10.54 24.53
N ALA A 28 -19.72 10.68 25.09
CA ALA A 28 -19.91 11.31 26.39
C ALA A 28 -19.57 10.24 27.45
N GLY A 29 -18.60 10.56 28.31
CA GLY A 29 -18.10 9.63 29.32
C GLY A 29 -17.54 10.41 30.52
N GLU A 30 -18.46 10.90 31.34
CA GLU A 30 -18.27 11.48 32.65
C GLU A 30 -17.90 10.38 33.67
N VAL A 31 -16.72 10.45 34.31
CA VAL A 31 -16.46 9.79 35.61
C VAL A 31 -15.49 10.62 36.48
N GLN A 32 -16.09 11.13 37.55
CA GLN A 32 -15.61 11.45 38.89
C GLN A 32 -14.12 11.20 39.25
N ALA A 33 -13.45 12.28 39.68
CA ALA A 33 -12.21 12.24 40.44
C ALA A 33 -12.52 12.28 41.96
N ALA A 34 -11.99 11.31 42.70
CA ALA A 34 -12.05 11.24 44.14
C ALA A 34 -10.99 12.14 44.78
N GLY A 35 -11.36 12.72 45.92
CA GLY A 35 -10.65 13.81 46.58
C GLY A 35 -9.34 13.43 47.27
N VAL A 36 -8.52 14.47 47.43
CA VAL A 36 -7.53 14.56 48.51
C VAL A 36 -7.69 15.93 49.16
N ARG A 37 -7.86 15.92 50.48
CA ARG A 37 -8.08 17.08 51.35
C ARG A 37 -6.77 17.76 51.75
N ALA A 38 -6.95 19.04 52.09
CA ALA A 38 -6.23 19.87 53.05
C ALA A 38 -4.93 20.57 52.61
N SER A 39 -4.98 21.91 52.51
CA SER A 39 -4.60 22.80 53.62
C SER A 39 -4.80 24.28 53.28
N THR A 40 -5.50 24.96 54.19
CA THR A 40 -5.50 26.38 54.53
C THR A 40 -4.20 27.13 54.20
N THR A 41 -4.27 28.35 53.65
CA THR A 41 -3.59 29.58 54.15
C THR A 41 -3.95 30.82 53.30
N GLN A 42 -4.49 31.81 54.01
CA GLN A 42 -4.46 33.28 53.87
C GLN A 42 -4.72 33.98 52.52
N ARG A 43 -5.73 34.86 52.58
CA ARG A 43 -5.94 36.06 51.78
C ARG A 43 -4.66 36.90 51.71
N ASP A 44 -4.31 37.30 50.50
CA ASP A 44 -3.64 38.57 50.23
C ASP A 44 -4.36 39.23 49.05
N GLU A 45 -4.75 40.49 49.23
CA GLU A 45 -5.46 41.30 48.25
C GLU A 45 -4.44 41.85 47.25
N THR A 46 -4.61 41.53 45.97
CA THR A 46 -3.78 42.09 44.88
C THR A 46 -4.67 42.43 43.68
N PRO A 47 -4.37 43.52 42.95
CA PRO A 47 -5.33 44.28 42.17
C PRO A 47 -5.81 43.54 40.91
N VAL A 48 -7.08 43.78 40.59
CA VAL A 48 -7.77 43.43 39.35
C VAL A 48 -6.92 43.83 38.13
N PRO A 49 -6.45 42.88 37.31
CA PRO A 49 -5.89 43.18 36.00
C PRO A 49 -7.05 43.53 35.06
N GLU A 50 -6.94 44.68 34.39
CA GLU A 50 -7.84 45.11 33.32
C GLU A 50 -8.08 43.99 32.31
N GLU A 51 -9.36 43.74 32.02
CA GLU A 51 -9.81 42.88 30.93
C GLU A 51 -9.15 43.33 29.61
N PRO A 52 -8.32 42.51 28.96
CA PRO A 52 -7.89 42.80 27.61
C PRO A 52 -9.13 42.77 26.71
N SER A 53 -9.42 43.95 26.15
CA SER A 53 -10.42 44.20 25.11
C SER A 53 -10.64 42.96 24.23
N ARG A 54 -11.87 42.44 24.27
CA ARG A 54 -12.38 41.41 23.36
C ARG A 54 -12.18 41.91 21.92
N GLN A 55 -11.06 41.56 21.32
CA GLN A 55 -10.82 41.70 19.90
C GLN A 55 -11.94 40.94 19.19
N ALA A 56 -12.81 41.70 18.53
CA ALA A 56 -13.96 41.17 17.82
C ALA A 56 -13.49 40.05 16.88
N ALA A 57 -13.99 38.83 17.12
CA ALA A 57 -13.68 37.67 16.30
C ALA A 57 -13.99 38.02 14.85
N SER A 58 -12.96 38.00 14.00
CA SER A 58 -13.10 38.21 12.56
C SER A 58 -14.18 37.25 12.02
N PRO A 59 -15.08 37.73 11.14
CA PRO A 59 -16.11 36.89 10.56
C PRO A 59 -15.48 35.66 9.88
N PRO A 60 -16.14 34.49 9.95
CA PRO A 60 -15.64 33.25 9.34
C PRO A 60 -15.42 33.49 7.85
N GLN A 61 -14.15 33.52 7.44
CA GLN A 61 -13.77 33.62 6.04
C GLN A 61 -14.39 32.41 5.32
N GLN A 62 -15.33 32.68 4.41
CA GLN A 62 -15.94 31.66 3.58
C GLN A 62 -14.83 30.98 2.79
N VAL A 63 -14.73 29.66 2.95
CA VAL A 63 -13.77 28.82 2.26
C VAL A 63 -14.21 28.82 0.79
N LEU A 64 -13.58 29.63 -0.04
CA LEU A 64 -13.78 29.59 -1.48
C LEU A 64 -13.35 28.19 -1.96
N ASP A 65 -14.20 27.52 -2.74
CA ASP A 65 -13.84 26.28 -3.41
C ASP A 65 -12.73 26.57 -4.43
N VAL A 66 -11.48 26.43 -4.00
CA VAL A 66 -10.31 26.60 -4.85
C VAL A 66 -10.25 25.40 -5.79
N LEU A 67 -10.55 25.62 -7.07
CA LEU A 67 -10.35 24.64 -8.12
C LEU A 67 -8.91 24.77 -8.64
N LEU A 68 -8.13 23.70 -8.52
CA LEU A 68 -6.81 23.61 -9.16
C LEU A 68 -7.01 23.26 -10.63
N SER A 69 -6.34 23.99 -11.52
CA SER A 69 -6.19 23.56 -12.91
C SER A 69 -5.37 22.27 -13.00
N LYS A 70 -5.45 21.56 -14.14
CA LYS A 70 -4.64 20.35 -14.37
C LYS A 70 -3.14 20.63 -14.24
N GLU A 71 -2.66 21.75 -14.78
CA GLU A 71 -1.24 22.12 -14.75
C GLU A 71 -0.76 22.44 -13.32
N GLU A 72 -1.57 23.15 -12.53
CA GLU A 72 -1.27 23.40 -11.12
C GLU A 72 -1.29 22.11 -10.29
N ALA A 73 -2.24 21.21 -10.55
CA ALA A 73 -2.33 19.93 -9.88
C ALA A 73 -1.12 19.03 -10.15
N LEU A 74 -0.65 18.97 -11.41
CA LEU A 74 0.56 18.25 -11.78
C LEU A 74 1.81 18.86 -11.14
N SER A 75 1.94 20.18 -11.18
CA SER A 75 3.06 20.90 -10.54
C SER A 75 3.09 20.67 -9.02
N LEU A 76 1.94 20.69 -8.37
CA LEU A 76 1.80 20.37 -6.96
C LEU A 76 2.20 18.92 -6.65
N GLN A 77 1.79 17.94 -7.47
CA GLN A 77 2.22 16.56 -7.31
C GLN A 77 3.74 16.41 -7.48
N SER A 78 4.35 17.12 -8.43
CA SER A 78 5.80 17.12 -8.62
C SER A 78 6.56 17.63 -7.38
N GLU A 79 6.14 18.76 -6.80
CA GLU A 79 6.75 19.28 -5.56
C GLU A 79 6.56 18.32 -4.37
N LEU A 80 5.37 17.70 -4.25
CA LEU A 80 5.11 16.68 -3.22
C LEU A 80 6.02 15.45 -3.39
N MET A 81 6.18 14.96 -4.63
CA MET A 81 7.08 13.83 -4.93
C MET A 81 8.54 14.17 -4.62
N GLU A 82 9.01 15.36 -4.98
CA GLU A 82 10.36 15.82 -4.64
C GLU A 82 10.57 15.84 -3.12
N ALA A 83 9.63 16.41 -2.37
CA ALA A 83 9.69 16.47 -0.91
C ALA A 83 9.62 15.08 -0.25
N PHE A 84 8.81 14.16 -0.78
CA PHE A 84 8.71 12.80 -0.25
C PHE A 84 9.91 11.93 -0.65
N SER A 85 10.51 12.14 -1.82
CA SER A 85 11.72 11.42 -2.24
C SER A 85 13.00 11.93 -1.58
N ALA A 86 12.95 13.10 -0.92
CA ALA A 86 14.10 13.67 -0.24
C ALA A 86 14.70 12.70 0.80
N PRO A 87 16.04 12.48 0.82
CA PRO A 87 16.68 11.52 1.72
C PRO A 87 16.38 11.74 3.21
N ALA A 88 16.25 13.00 3.64
CA ALA A 88 15.92 13.34 5.01
C ALA A 88 14.50 12.89 5.39
N PHE A 89 13.53 13.05 4.49
CA PHE A 89 12.15 12.60 4.69
C PHE A 89 12.09 11.07 4.74
N GLN A 90 12.70 10.39 3.77
CA GLN A 90 12.73 8.93 3.73
C GLN A 90 13.40 8.33 4.98
N LYS A 91 14.48 8.93 5.47
CA LYS A 91 15.12 8.54 6.74
C LYS A 91 14.15 8.65 7.92
N GLN A 92 13.39 9.73 8.03
CA GLN A 92 12.39 9.92 9.10
C GLN A 92 11.25 8.90 8.97
N LEU A 93 10.77 8.69 7.74
CA LEU A 93 9.71 7.72 7.45
C LEU A 93 10.13 6.32 7.90
N HIS A 94 11.32 5.84 7.49
CA HIS A 94 11.84 4.54 7.90
C HIS A 94 12.08 4.42 9.41
N GLU A 95 12.57 5.48 10.06
CA GLU A 95 12.77 5.48 11.51
C GLU A 95 11.46 5.32 12.28
N LEU A 96 10.36 5.94 11.81
CA LEU A 96 9.03 5.72 12.37
C LEU A 96 8.58 4.27 12.25
N GLY A 97 8.78 3.65 11.07
CA GLY A 97 8.47 2.24 10.85
C GLY A 97 9.28 1.31 11.77
N ARG A 98 10.56 1.63 11.99
CA ARG A 98 11.46 0.88 12.88
C ARG A 98 11.07 0.99 14.35
N LEU A 99 10.72 2.19 14.81
CA LEU A 99 10.42 2.46 16.23
C LEU A 99 9.03 1.96 16.65
N HIS A 100 8.04 2.05 15.77
CA HIS A 100 6.63 1.77 16.11
C HIS A 100 6.09 0.47 15.51
N GLY A 101 6.89 -0.21 14.68
CA GLY A 101 6.46 -1.36 13.89
C GLY A 101 5.61 -0.95 12.70
N VAL A 102 5.97 -1.42 11.50
CA VAL A 102 5.21 -1.17 10.28
C VAL A 102 3.79 -1.73 10.45
N GLY A 103 2.78 -0.94 10.06
CA GLY A 103 1.38 -1.37 10.10
C GLY A 103 0.68 -1.25 11.46
N THR A 104 1.32 -0.72 12.51
CA THR A 104 0.62 -0.37 13.76
C THR A 104 -0.16 0.94 13.63
N ASP A 105 -1.23 1.11 14.42
CA ASP A 105 -1.99 2.38 14.47
C ASP A 105 -1.11 3.57 14.86
N GLY A 106 -0.20 3.37 15.82
CA GLY A 106 0.75 4.39 16.26
C GLY A 106 1.70 4.82 15.13
N CYS A 107 2.27 3.86 14.40
CA CYS A 107 3.10 4.15 13.24
C CYS A 107 2.31 4.93 12.18
N ARG A 108 1.08 4.50 11.87
CA ARG A 108 0.21 5.19 10.89
C ARG A 108 -0.05 6.65 11.26
N ALA A 109 -0.39 6.92 12.52
CA ALA A 109 -0.67 8.27 12.99
C ALA A 109 0.56 9.20 12.86
N LEU A 110 1.75 8.69 13.16
CA LEU A 110 3.00 9.46 13.06
C LEU A 110 3.43 9.69 11.60
N VAL A 111 3.26 8.68 10.73
CA VAL A 111 3.50 8.83 9.29
C VAL A 111 2.55 9.88 8.70
N LEU A 112 1.26 9.81 9.04
CA LEU A 112 0.27 10.82 8.64
C LEU A 112 0.69 12.23 9.08
N LYS A 113 1.15 12.39 10.33
CA LYS A 113 1.64 13.67 10.85
C LYS A 113 2.85 14.17 10.06
N LEU A 114 3.80 13.30 9.75
CA LEU A 114 5.00 13.61 8.95
C LEU A 114 4.62 14.08 7.53
N VAL A 115 3.73 13.34 6.86
CA VAL A 115 3.23 13.68 5.52
C VAL A 115 2.50 15.02 5.52
N ARG A 116 1.57 15.22 6.47
CA ARG A 116 0.80 16.47 6.57
C ARG A 116 1.69 17.68 6.82
N SER A 117 2.76 17.53 7.61
CA SER A 117 3.72 18.61 7.83
C SER A 117 4.35 19.11 6.53
N LYS A 118 4.66 18.19 5.60
CA LYS A 118 5.20 18.55 4.28
C LYS A 118 4.15 19.06 3.31
N GLN A 119 2.95 18.51 3.34
CA GLN A 119 1.82 19.02 2.54
C GLN A 119 1.51 20.48 2.91
N VAL A 120 1.40 20.82 4.19
CA VAL A 120 1.12 22.20 4.65
C VAL A 120 2.15 23.21 4.13
N GLU A 121 3.43 22.83 4.13
CA GLU A 121 4.53 23.67 3.62
C GLU A 121 4.34 23.98 2.13
N ILE A 122 4.00 22.96 1.34
CA ILE A 122 3.95 23.01 -0.13
C ILE A 122 2.66 23.64 -0.63
N ILE A 123 1.49 23.25 -0.11
CA ILE A 123 0.18 23.70 -0.64
C ILE A 123 0.01 25.22 -0.56
N SER A 124 0.69 25.87 0.38
CA SER A 124 0.69 27.33 0.53
C SER A 124 1.19 28.08 -0.71
N ARG A 125 2.08 27.45 -1.48
CA ARG A 125 2.63 27.99 -2.73
C ARG A 125 1.62 27.98 -3.87
N PHE A 126 0.59 27.14 -3.75
CA PHE A 126 -0.49 26.95 -4.73
C PHE A 126 -1.78 27.68 -4.32
N GLY A 127 -1.67 28.69 -3.46
CA GLY A 127 -2.82 29.50 -3.03
C GLY A 127 -3.78 28.80 -2.06
N LEU A 128 -3.45 27.60 -1.58
CA LEU A 128 -4.23 26.88 -0.59
C LEU A 128 -3.81 27.28 0.83
N GLN A 129 -4.71 27.14 1.80
CA GLN A 129 -4.41 27.48 3.18
C GLN A 129 -3.35 26.51 3.76
N SER A 130 -2.35 27.03 4.47
CA SER A 130 -1.36 26.23 5.22
C SER A 130 -1.97 25.58 6.49
N SER A 131 -3.04 24.81 6.32
CA SER A 131 -3.83 24.25 7.41
C SER A 131 -4.37 22.87 7.03
N GLN A 132 -4.99 22.19 7.99
CA GLN A 132 -5.73 20.94 7.73
C GLN A 132 -6.87 21.16 6.72
N ALA A 133 -7.56 22.31 6.78
CA ALA A 133 -8.63 22.65 5.84
C ALA A 133 -8.08 22.86 4.42
N GLY A 134 -6.87 23.43 4.27
CA GLY A 134 -6.24 23.55 2.96
C GLY A 134 -5.79 22.21 2.37
N ILE A 135 -5.38 21.25 3.21
CA ILE A 135 -5.14 19.87 2.76
C ILE A 135 -6.46 19.24 2.26
N GLU A 136 -7.56 19.43 2.99
CA GLU A 136 -8.87 18.93 2.55
C GLU A 136 -9.32 19.58 1.23
N GLY A 137 -9.09 20.89 1.07
CA GLY A 137 -9.29 21.60 -0.19
C GLY A 137 -8.44 21.04 -1.33
N MET A 138 -7.15 20.78 -1.09
CA MET A 138 -6.25 20.12 -2.04
C MET A 138 -6.81 18.76 -2.48
N LEU A 139 -7.18 17.90 -1.53
CA LEU A 139 -7.71 16.57 -1.83
C LEU A 139 -9.04 16.63 -2.59
N SER A 140 -9.89 17.60 -2.24
CA SER A 140 -11.15 17.87 -2.96
C SER A 140 -10.88 18.27 -4.41
N ALA A 141 -9.91 19.17 -4.65
CA ALA A 141 -9.52 19.58 -5.99
C ALA A 141 -9.03 18.40 -6.85
N PHE A 142 -8.19 17.53 -6.29
CA PHE A 142 -7.70 16.32 -6.99
C PHE A 142 -8.81 15.33 -7.35
N LYS A 143 -9.91 15.29 -6.60
CA LYS A 143 -11.04 14.39 -6.89
C LYS A 143 -11.68 14.68 -8.25
N SER A 144 -11.70 15.94 -8.68
CA SER A 144 -12.20 16.31 -10.01
C SER A 144 -11.29 15.82 -11.15
N LEU A 145 -10.03 15.49 -10.84
CA LEU A 145 -8.99 15.05 -11.77
C LEU A 145 -8.64 13.56 -11.62
N GLU A 146 -9.37 12.78 -10.83
CA GLU A 146 -9.03 11.37 -10.51
C GLU A 146 -9.01 10.45 -11.75
N THR A 147 -9.68 10.84 -12.82
CA THR A 147 -9.72 10.10 -14.09
C THR A 147 -8.58 10.46 -15.06
N ASP A 148 -7.78 11.48 -14.74
CA ASP A 148 -6.67 11.89 -15.59
C ASP A 148 -5.47 10.91 -15.45
N PRO A 149 -4.94 10.39 -16.57
CA PRO A 149 -3.89 9.37 -16.53
C PRO A 149 -2.59 9.87 -15.90
N ASP A 150 -2.20 11.13 -16.13
CA ASP A 150 -0.96 11.70 -15.59
C ASP A 150 -1.06 11.84 -14.07
N ILE A 151 -2.22 12.32 -13.60
CA ILE A 151 -2.55 12.41 -12.16
C ILE A 151 -2.51 11.02 -11.50
N GLN A 152 -3.02 9.98 -12.18
CA GLN A 152 -3.00 8.61 -11.67
C GLN A 152 -1.58 8.04 -11.55
N VAL A 153 -0.72 8.27 -12.56
CA VAL A 153 0.68 7.84 -12.53
C VAL A 153 1.42 8.48 -11.36
N ASN A 154 1.28 9.79 -11.18
CA ASN A 154 1.89 10.51 -10.06
C ASN A 154 1.33 10.06 -8.70
N ASN A 155 0.02 9.81 -8.61
CA ASN A 155 -0.58 9.28 -7.39
C ASN A 155 -0.04 7.89 -7.01
N MET A 156 0.27 7.04 -8.01
CA MET A 156 0.90 5.75 -7.77
C MET A 156 2.35 5.93 -7.29
N ALA A 157 3.13 6.79 -7.95
CA ALA A 157 4.51 7.09 -7.54
C ALA A 157 4.57 7.66 -6.11
N MET A 158 3.68 8.59 -5.75
CA MET A 158 3.59 9.11 -4.37
C MET A 158 3.24 8.01 -3.36
N LYS A 159 2.32 7.09 -3.71
CA LYS A 159 1.99 5.95 -2.85
C LYS A 159 3.20 5.05 -2.62
N GLU A 160 4.03 4.84 -3.64
CA GLU A 160 5.27 4.07 -3.51
C GLU A 160 6.28 4.78 -2.61
N LEU A 161 6.48 6.09 -2.78
CA LEU A 161 7.38 6.89 -1.93
C LEU A 161 6.94 6.94 -0.46
N LEU A 162 5.63 6.90 -0.21
CA LEU A 162 5.07 6.89 1.14
C LEU A 162 4.88 5.48 1.71
N CYS A 163 5.10 4.45 0.90
CA CYS A 163 5.04 3.09 1.36
C CYS A 163 6.25 2.82 2.23
N LEU A 164 6.00 2.44 3.49
CA LEU A 164 6.98 1.72 4.29
C LEU A 164 7.10 0.30 3.71
N SER A 165 7.55 0.20 2.46
CA SER A 165 7.95 -1.08 1.93
C SER A 165 9.06 -1.56 2.85
N GLU A 166 8.86 -2.72 3.46
CA GLU A 166 9.89 -3.40 4.22
C GLU A 166 11.02 -3.64 3.23
N MET A 167 11.94 -2.68 3.11
CA MET A 167 13.29 -2.98 2.69
C MET A 167 13.69 -4.13 3.60
N PRO A 168 13.95 -5.34 3.06
CA PRO A 168 14.31 -6.48 3.87
C PRO A 168 15.66 -6.16 4.49
N PHE A 169 15.62 -5.47 5.63
CA PHE A 169 16.74 -5.47 6.52
C PHE A 169 16.87 -6.94 6.93
N PRO A 170 18.05 -7.55 6.74
CA PRO A 170 18.31 -8.90 7.21
C PRO A 170 18.41 -8.84 8.73
N THR A 171 17.29 -8.61 9.40
CA THR A 171 17.17 -8.92 10.81
C THR A 171 16.99 -10.43 10.89
N PRO A 172 17.83 -11.13 11.66
CA PRO A 172 17.62 -12.53 11.98
C PRO A 172 16.40 -12.61 12.91
N VAL A 173 15.21 -12.52 12.33
CA VAL A 173 13.97 -12.76 13.06
C VAL A 173 13.97 -14.24 13.43
N PRO A 174 13.77 -14.58 14.71
CA PRO A 174 13.56 -15.97 15.11
C PRO A 174 12.42 -16.50 14.25
N GLU A 175 12.73 -17.52 13.46
CA GLU A 175 11.86 -18.16 12.50
C GLU A 175 10.66 -18.75 13.26
N VAL A 176 9.65 -17.92 13.57
CA VAL A 176 8.35 -18.41 13.99
C VAL A 176 7.75 -19.01 12.72
N ARG A 177 8.13 -20.26 12.46
CA ARG A 177 7.55 -21.10 11.43
C ARG A 177 6.10 -21.32 11.79
N MET A 178 5.25 -20.34 11.50
CA MET A 178 3.85 -20.62 11.31
C MET A 178 3.81 -21.67 10.21
N VAL A 179 3.36 -22.88 10.55
CA VAL A 179 3.17 -23.95 9.58
C VAL A 179 2.03 -23.51 8.68
N VAL A 180 2.35 -22.72 7.66
CA VAL A 180 1.37 -22.31 6.68
C VAL A 180 1.02 -23.57 5.90
N GLN A 181 -0.23 -23.99 5.99
CA GLN A 181 -0.72 -25.13 5.23
C GLN A 181 -0.88 -24.74 3.77
N ARG A 182 -0.56 -25.68 2.88
CA ARG A 182 -0.79 -25.54 1.44
C ARG A 182 -2.26 -25.23 1.15
N PRO A 183 -2.55 -24.43 0.12
CA PRO A 183 -3.91 -24.08 -0.25
C PRO A 183 -4.71 -25.33 -0.66
N SER A 184 -5.67 -25.74 0.16
CA SER A 184 -6.56 -26.87 -0.10
C SER A 184 -7.91 -26.46 -0.71
N THR A 185 -8.27 -25.17 -0.61
CA THR A 185 -9.54 -24.62 -1.08
C THR A 185 -9.35 -23.79 -2.35
N LYS A 186 -10.40 -23.70 -3.20
CA LYS A 186 -10.42 -22.84 -4.40
C LYS A 186 -10.00 -21.41 -4.06
N HIS A 187 -10.59 -20.84 -3.00
CA HIS A 187 -10.32 -19.47 -2.59
C HIS A 187 -8.84 -19.22 -2.29
N ARG A 188 -8.19 -20.14 -1.56
CA ARG A 188 -6.77 -20.02 -1.22
C ARG A 188 -5.86 -20.18 -2.44
N VAL A 189 -6.21 -21.05 -3.40
CA VAL A 189 -5.49 -21.14 -4.69
C VAL A 189 -5.62 -19.82 -5.46
N MET A 190 -6.83 -19.25 -5.53
CA MET A 190 -7.02 -17.95 -6.17
C MET A 190 -6.23 -16.85 -5.47
N ASP A 191 -6.11 -16.86 -4.14
CA ASP A 191 -5.30 -15.87 -3.42
C ASP A 191 -3.83 -15.92 -3.82
N VAL A 192 -3.23 -17.11 -3.93
CA VAL A 192 -1.84 -17.29 -4.40
C VAL A 192 -1.66 -16.70 -5.81
N LEU A 193 -2.60 -17.01 -6.71
CA LEU A 193 -2.56 -16.54 -8.09
C LEU A 193 -2.79 -15.02 -8.20
N ARG A 194 -3.64 -14.43 -7.36
CA ARG A 194 -3.86 -12.97 -7.30
C ARG A 194 -2.61 -12.23 -6.84
N VAL A 195 -1.92 -12.73 -5.81
CA VAL A 195 -0.69 -12.10 -5.33
C VAL A 195 0.41 -12.22 -6.37
N GLN A 196 0.57 -13.39 -7.01
CA GLN A 196 1.51 -13.53 -8.14
C GLN A 196 1.17 -12.58 -9.29
N LEU A 197 -0.11 -12.44 -9.63
CA LEU A 197 -0.53 -11.52 -10.68
C LEU A 197 -0.15 -10.07 -10.35
N ILE A 198 -0.35 -9.63 -9.10
CA ILE A 198 0.03 -8.28 -8.65
C ILE A 198 1.55 -8.09 -8.77
N GLU A 199 2.33 -9.04 -8.23
CA GLU A 199 3.79 -8.96 -8.23
C GLU A 199 4.38 -8.97 -9.64
N PHE A 200 3.92 -9.87 -10.51
CA PHE A 200 4.36 -9.91 -11.89
C PHE A 200 3.88 -8.71 -12.70
N SER A 201 2.77 -8.07 -12.33
CA SER A 201 2.29 -6.85 -13.02
C SER A 201 3.10 -5.59 -12.69
N LYS A 202 4.07 -5.64 -11.75
CA LYS A 202 4.92 -4.49 -11.44
C LYS A 202 5.71 -4.04 -12.67
N ALA A 203 5.82 -2.72 -12.85
CA ALA A 203 6.47 -2.13 -14.03
C ALA A 203 7.92 -2.61 -14.21
N THR A 204 8.68 -2.70 -13.12
CA THR A 204 10.07 -3.19 -13.15
C THR A 204 10.16 -4.63 -13.66
N PHE A 205 9.29 -5.52 -13.17
CA PHE A 205 9.23 -6.91 -13.63
C PHE A 205 8.83 -6.99 -15.11
N GLN A 206 7.84 -6.21 -15.53
CA GLN A 206 7.37 -6.21 -16.92
C GLN A 206 8.44 -5.69 -17.90
N LEU A 207 9.26 -4.71 -17.51
CA LEU A 207 10.40 -4.26 -18.32
C LEU A 207 11.41 -5.39 -18.55
N GLU A 208 11.69 -6.21 -17.53
CA GLU A 208 12.58 -7.36 -17.67
C GLU A 208 11.96 -8.46 -18.56
N VAL A 209 10.65 -8.71 -18.46
CA VAL A 209 9.96 -9.66 -19.37
C VAL A 209 10.04 -9.21 -20.82
N GLU A 210 9.82 -7.92 -21.10
CA GLU A 210 9.94 -7.38 -22.47
C GLU A 210 11.37 -7.43 -22.99
N GLU A 211 12.37 -7.20 -22.13
CA GLU A 211 13.77 -7.38 -22.49
C GLU A 211 14.09 -8.84 -22.84
N LEU A 212 13.59 -9.81 -22.08
CA LEU A 212 13.71 -11.23 -22.42
C LEU A 212 13.06 -11.55 -23.78
N LYS A 213 11.87 -11.00 -24.07
CA LYS A 213 11.20 -11.19 -25.36
C LYS A 213 12.01 -10.59 -26.51
N ARG A 214 12.61 -9.41 -26.31
CA ARG A 214 13.47 -8.74 -27.31
C ARG A 214 14.71 -9.57 -27.64
N GLN A 215 15.27 -10.28 -26.65
CA GLN A 215 16.43 -11.15 -26.81
C GLN A 215 16.07 -12.55 -27.37
N ALA A 216 14.79 -12.95 -27.33
CA ALA A 216 14.35 -14.26 -27.78
C ALA A 216 14.44 -14.40 -29.31
N LYS A 217 14.56 -15.65 -29.79
CA LYS A 217 14.63 -15.93 -31.23
C LYS A 217 13.23 -15.79 -31.85
N VAL A 218 13.18 -15.53 -33.16
CA VAL A 218 11.93 -15.48 -33.93
C VAL A 218 11.11 -16.78 -33.80
N SER A 219 11.78 -17.93 -33.68
CA SER A 219 11.13 -19.23 -33.43
C SER A 219 10.34 -19.26 -32.12
N ASP A 220 10.81 -18.55 -31.09
CA ASP A 220 10.17 -18.53 -29.77
C ASP A 220 8.88 -17.68 -29.81
N ALA A 221 8.87 -16.62 -30.62
CA ALA A 221 7.70 -15.79 -30.87
C ALA A 221 6.58 -16.57 -31.57
N ALA A 222 6.92 -17.45 -32.54
CA ALA A 222 5.94 -18.33 -33.19
C ALA A 222 5.30 -19.31 -32.19
N GLY A 223 6.07 -19.76 -31.20
CA GLY A 223 5.59 -20.55 -30.07
C GLY A 223 4.84 -19.73 -29.01
N GLY A 224 4.53 -18.45 -29.24
CA GLY A 224 3.87 -17.60 -28.27
C GLY A 224 4.68 -17.39 -26.98
N PHE A 225 6.01 -17.47 -27.09
CA PHE A 225 6.96 -17.38 -25.99
C PHE A 225 6.76 -18.45 -24.90
N TYR A 226 6.22 -19.62 -25.25
CA TYR A 226 6.01 -20.70 -24.28
C TYR A 226 7.32 -21.15 -23.60
N HIS A 227 8.47 -21.08 -24.28
CA HIS A 227 9.79 -21.40 -23.73
C HIS A 227 10.72 -20.18 -23.67
N LEU A 228 10.22 -19.03 -23.21
CA LEU A 228 11.03 -17.82 -23.09
C LEU A 228 12.26 -18.05 -22.17
N PRO A 229 13.50 -18.00 -22.69
CA PRO A 229 14.70 -18.18 -21.87
C PRO A 229 14.79 -17.15 -20.74
N GLY A 230 15.30 -17.54 -19.57
CA GLY A 230 15.44 -16.66 -18.40
C GLY A 230 14.15 -16.36 -17.62
N ARG A 231 12.96 -16.56 -18.23
CA ARG A 231 11.67 -16.28 -17.57
C ARG A 231 11.49 -17.03 -16.26
N ALA A 232 11.87 -18.31 -16.21
CA ALA A 232 11.71 -19.12 -15.00
C ALA A 232 12.57 -18.61 -13.84
N ASP A 233 13.79 -18.15 -14.12
CA ASP A 233 14.67 -17.61 -13.09
C ASP A 233 14.20 -16.22 -12.63
N LEU A 234 13.72 -15.39 -13.56
CA LEU A 234 13.08 -14.10 -13.25
C LEU A 234 11.85 -14.27 -12.34
N ALA A 235 10.94 -15.17 -12.70
CA ALA A 235 9.75 -15.45 -11.89
C ALA A 235 10.12 -16.01 -10.50
N LEU A 236 11.19 -16.82 -10.41
CA LEU A 236 11.63 -17.44 -9.18
C LEU A 236 12.09 -16.41 -8.13
N ILE A 237 12.63 -15.25 -8.53
CA ILE A 237 13.00 -14.17 -7.60
C ILE A 237 11.78 -13.71 -6.78
N VAL A 238 10.64 -13.52 -7.44
CA VAL A 238 9.37 -13.16 -6.80
C VAL A 238 8.83 -14.34 -5.97
N GLN A 239 8.82 -15.54 -6.57
CA GLN A 239 8.25 -16.74 -5.96
C GLN A 239 9.03 -17.21 -4.73
N GLN A 240 10.34 -16.96 -4.64
CA GLN A 240 11.18 -17.23 -3.47
C GLN A 240 10.64 -16.59 -2.20
N VAL A 241 10.11 -15.38 -2.30
CA VAL A 241 9.55 -14.61 -1.18
C VAL A 241 8.07 -14.91 -0.97
N LEU A 242 7.33 -15.13 -2.06
CA LEU A 242 5.87 -15.30 -2.03
C LEU A 242 5.46 -16.70 -1.58
N LEU A 243 6.03 -17.76 -2.15
CA LEU A 243 5.59 -19.14 -1.97
C LEU A 243 5.62 -19.65 -0.51
N PRO A 244 6.64 -19.31 0.31
CA PRO A 244 6.65 -19.68 1.73
C PRO A 244 5.42 -19.21 2.50
N GLN A 245 4.83 -18.07 2.11
CA GLN A 245 3.61 -17.50 2.74
C GLN A 245 2.34 -18.31 2.45
N TYR A 246 2.45 -19.34 1.62
CA TYR A 246 1.36 -20.25 1.24
C TYR A 246 1.71 -21.72 1.47
N GLY A 247 2.78 -22.00 2.22
CA GLY A 247 3.18 -23.37 2.55
C GLY A 247 3.92 -24.12 1.44
N PHE A 248 4.41 -23.40 0.43
CA PHE A 248 5.27 -23.92 -0.62
C PHE A 248 6.72 -23.51 -0.36
N ALA A 249 7.69 -24.31 -0.83
CA ALA A 249 9.08 -23.89 -0.80
C ALA A 249 9.32 -22.73 -1.77
N GLY A 250 10.17 -21.77 -1.40
CA GLY A 250 10.68 -20.73 -2.31
C GLY A 250 11.73 -21.28 -3.28
N SER A 251 11.46 -22.40 -3.94
CA SER A 251 12.40 -23.09 -4.83
C SER A 251 11.69 -23.56 -6.11
N LYS A 252 12.45 -24.05 -7.10
CA LYS A 252 11.87 -24.58 -8.35
C LYS A 252 10.91 -25.75 -8.08
N GLU A 253 11.24 -26.59 -7.11
CA GLU A 253 10.40 -27.71 -6.65
C GLU A 253 9.11 -27.20 -6.01
N GLY A 254 9.19 -26.14 -5.20
CA GLY A 254 8.01 -25.50 -4.61
C GLY A 254 7.09 -24.84 -5.64
N VAL A 255 7.66 -24.24 -6.70
CA VAL A 255 6.89 -23.74 -7.85
C VAL A 255 6.17 -24.89 -8.56
N GLN A 256 6.86 -26.01 -8.81
CA GLN A 256 6.25 -27.18 -9.43
C GLN A 256 5.10 -27.75 -8.57
N ASP A 257 5.29 -27.84 -7.26
CA ASP A 257 4.26 -28.28 -6.30
C ASP A 257 3.06 -27.32 -6.26
N MET A 258 3.30 -26.00 -6.33
CA MET A 258 2.26 -25.00 -6.47
C MET A 258 1.47 -25.17 -7.78
N ILE A 259 2.17 -25.38 -8.91
CA ILE A 259 1.52 -25.62 -10.21
C ILE A 259 0.65 -26.88 -10.16
N GLN A 260 1.15 -27.99 -9.58
CA GLN A 260 0.37 -29.21 -9.39
C GLN A 260 -0.87 -28.99 -8.51
N HIS A 261 -0.77 -28.17 -7.46
CA HIS A 261 -1.92 -27.79 -6.64
C HIS A 261 -2.95 -26.97 -7.42
N CYS A 262 -2.49 -26.03 -8.25
CA CYS A 262 -3.36 -25.24 -9.12
C CYS A 262 -4.02 -26.11 -10.21
N ALA A 263 -3.29 -27.07 -10.78
CA ALA A 263 -3.77 -27.96 -11.84
C ALA A 263 -5.04 -28.71 -11.44
N ARG A 264 -5.10 -29.23 -10.20
CA ARG A 264 -6.29 -29.91 -9.64
C ARG A 264 -7.55 -29.05 -9.63
N LYS A 265 -7.41 -27.72 -9.72
CA LYS A 265 -8.49 -26.74 -9.71
C LYS A 265 -8.61 -25.98 -11.03
N CYS A 266 -7.79 -26.26 -12.04
CA CYS A 266 -7.81 -25.55 -13.33
C CYS A 266 -9.06 -25.83 -14.18
N GLN A 267 -9.87 -26.83 -13.83
CA GLN A 267 -11.19 -27.03 -14.45
C GLN A 267 -12.19 -25.93 -14.05
N ASP A 268 -11.92 -25.21 -12.96
CA ASP A 268 -12.74 -24.07 -12.54
C ASP A 268 -12.39 -22.84 -13.39
N PRO A 269 -13.38 -22.18 -14.02
CA PRO A 269 -13.13 -21.10 -14.97
C PRO A 269 -12.48 -19.86 -14.33
N ASP A 270 -12.74 -19.60 -13.04
CA ASP A 270 -12.13 -18.46 -12.35
C ASP A 270 -10.65 -18.71 -12.09
N VAL A 271 -10.29 -19.94 -11.73
CA VAL A 271 -8.90 -20.35 -11.51
C VAL A 271 -8.15 -20.36 -12.83
N ALA A 272 -8.74 -20.92 -13.90
CA ALA A 272 -8.15 -20.95 -15.23
C ALA A 272 -7.88 -19.53 -15.76
N SER A 273 -8.89 -18.66 -15.71
CA SER A 273 -8.77 -17.27 -16.14
C SER A 273 -7.67 -16.52 -15.38
N LEU A 274 -7.58 -16.74 -14.06
CA LEU A 274 -6.56 -16.08 -13.25
C LEU A 274 -5.15 -16.64 -13.53
N LEU A 275 -5.02 -17.95 -13.75
CA LEU A 275 -3.76 -18.57 -14.15
C LEU A 275 -3.29 -18.06 -15.52
N ASP A 276 -4.19 -17.91 -16.48
CA ASP A 276 -3.87 -17.35 -17.79
C ASP A 276 -3.36 -15.91 -17.68
N ARG A 277 -3.96 -15.09 -16.82
CA ARG A 277 -3.49 -13.72 -16.55
C ARG A 277 -2.11 -13.69 -15.90
N VAL A 278 -1.82 -14.63 -15.00
CA VAL A 278 -0.48 -14.77 -14.42
C VAL A 278 0.53 -15.13 -15.52
N ASN A 279 0.21 -16.10 -16.37
CA ASN A 279 1.06 -16.53 -17.48
C ASN A 279 1.26 -15.44 -18.54
N ASP A 280 0.23 -14.64 -18.83
CA ASP A 280 0.30 -13.47 -19.69
C ASP A 280 1.30 -12.43 -19.14
N ARG A 281 1.27 -12.18 -17.82
CA ARG A 281 2.28 -11.32 -17.16
C ARG A 281 3.68 -11.92 -17.13
N LEU A 282 3.80 -13.24 -17.25
CA LEU A 282 5.08 -13.91 -17.48
C LEU A 282 5.49 -13.89 -18.97
N GLY A 283 4.71 -13.24 -19.83
CA GLY A 283 5.03 -13.03 -21.24
C GLY A 283 4.53 -14.13 -22.18
N MET A 284 3.67 -15.04 -21.72
CA MET A 284 3.05 -16.05 -22.58
C MET A 284 1.90 -15.46 -23.39
N SER A 285 1.76 -15.86 -24.65
CA SER A 285 0.56 -15.51 -25.43
C SER A 285 -0.65 -16.35 -25.01
N ALA A 286 -1.86 -15.92 -25.37
CA ALA A 286 -3.10 -16.67 -25.12
C ALA A 286 -3.02 -18.13 -25.62
N ALA A 287 -2.53 -18.34 -26.85
CA ALA A 287 -2.35 -19.68 -27.40
C ALA A 287 -1.32 -20.53 -26.63
N ALA A 288 -0.32 -19.91 -26.02
CA ALA A 288 0.64 -20.59 -25.15
C ALA A 288 0.02 -20.95 -23.79
N CYS A 289 -0.85 -20.09 -23.25
CA CYS A 289 -1.64 -20.39 -22.05
C CYS A 289 -2.59 -21.56 -22.26
N ASP A 290 -3.27 -21.64 -23.42
CA ASP A 290 -4.13 -22.78 -23.75
C ASP A 290 -3.37 -24.11 -23.71
N ARG A 291 -2.23 -24.18 -24.40
CA ARG A 291 -1.36 -25.37 -24.38
C ARG A 291 -0.84 -25.71 -22.98
N PHE A 292 -0.56 -24.68 -22.17
CA PHE A 292 -0.16 -24.89 -20.79
C PHE A 292 -1.27 -25.57 -19.98
N ARG A 293 -2.52 -25.10 -20.12
CA ARG A 293 -3.67 -25.71 -19.45
C ARG A 293 -3.91 -27.14 -19.92
N ASP A 294 -3.77 -27.40 -21.21
CA ASP A 294 -3.87 -28.76 -21.74
C ASP A 294 -2.86 -29.69 -21.03
N LEU A 295 -1.61 -29.25 -20.90
CA LEU A 295 -0.56 -30.00 -20.18
C LEU A 295 -0.88 -30.22 -18.69
N LEU A 296 -1.62 -29.32 -18.04
CA LEU A 296 -2.08 -29.51 -16.67
C LEU A 296 -3.31 -30.42 -16.57
N GLY A 297 -4.09 -30.55 -17.64
CA GLY A 297 -5.34 -31.30 -17.71
C GLY A 297 -5.18 -32.78 -18.03
N TYR A 298 -4.05 -33.19 -18.62
CA TYR A 298 -3.72 -34.60 -18.80
C TYR A 298 -3.21 -35.19 -17.48
N PRO A 299 -3.93 -36.13 -16.82
CA PRO A 299 -3.32 -36.90 -15.76
C PRO A 299 -2.12 -37.64 -16.37
N ALA A 300 -0.94 -37.48 -15.78
CA ALA A 300 0.17 -38.37 -16.10
C ALA A 300 -0.25 -39.78 -15.68
N GLU A 301 -0.47 -40.66 -16.66
CA GLU A 301 -0.72 -42.10 -16.44
C GLU A 301 0.47 -42.77 -15.74
#